data_AF-H0SER6-F1
#
_entry.id   AF-H0SER6-F1
#
_cell.length_a   1.000
_cell.length_b   1.000
_cell.length_c   1.000
_cell.angle_alpha   90.00
_cell.angle_beta   90.00
_cell.angle_gamma   90.00
#
_symmetry.space_group_name_H-M   'P 1'
#
loop_
_entity.id
_entity.type
_entity.pdbx_description
1 polymer ?
#
loop_
_entity_poly.entity_id
_entity_poly.type
_entity_poly.pdbx_seq_one_letter_code
_entity_poly.pdbx_strand_id
1 'polypeptide(L)'
;MHQMIDVPANAAFQTIRASCDSGQTIAFVSGNFNVVHPGHLRLLKFAAEQADVLVVGVNADSTPGVTLAQDMRLENVRSIAFVHHVVRLETTASDFISHLKPTVVVKGKEFEDRANPEQEAVDAYGGRLIFSSGELRFASLSLLERDANIDISTVRKPLEFPKRHGFEISNLKDLLRKLSGMRVAVIGDLIVDEYVTCDAVGMSQEDPTIVVTPLMTRTFVGGAGAVAAHAHGLGADVKFFTLVGDDEAARFARSTLEQHGVNFNAFTDQSRPTTRKQRFRALNKTLLRVNHLRQHASDADLQRQMLTSVERALKTCDLLLFSCFNYGCLPQDLVDAIADRARAQGVMMAADSQVSSQTGDVSRFKGMTLLTPTEREARVALNDFISGLAVISERLVERARTKNLVITLGAEGALINTMAEGIFTSDRLPAFNPSPKDVSGAGDSFFMACSMGLRAGADIWQASYLGSLAAALQVSRVGNLPLTTAELVREIDETGFSQE
;
A
#
# COMPACT_ATOMS: atom_id res chain seq x y z
N MET A 1 -30.49 3.20 6.62
CA MET A 1 -31.70 2.41 6.31
C MET A 1 -32.45 3.17 5.22
N HIS A 2 -32.49 2.70 3.97
CA HIS A 2 -33.07 3.44 2.84
C HIS A 2 -34.61 3.33 2.87
N GLN A 3 -35.30 4.30 3.48
CA GLN A 3 -36.76 4.30 3.56
C GLN A 3 -37.40 4.86 2.28
N MET A 4 -38.23 4.05 1.64
CA MET A 4 -39.19 4.51 0.64
C MET A 4 -40.23 5.36 1.39
N ILE A 5 -40.34 6.65 1.06
CA ILE A 5 -41.50 7.43 1.45
C ILE A 5 -42.49 7.28 0.31
N ASP A 6 -43.25 6.18 0.32
CA ASP A 6 -44.33 5.91 -0.63
C ASP A 6 -45.59 6.64 -0.20
N VAL A 7 -45.48 7.97 -0.10
CA VAL A 7 -46.56 8.85 0.34
C VAL A 7 -46.73 9.93 -0.72
N PRO A 8 -47.97 10.25 -1.16
CA PRO A 8 -48.22 11.31 -2.13
C PRO A 8 -47.53 12.62 -1.74
N ALA A 9 -47.15 13.44 -2.73
CA ALA A 9 -46.26 14.60 -2.58
C ALA A 9 -46.63 15.53 -1.40
N ASN A 10 -47.93 15.64 -1.09
CA ASN A 10 -48.49 16.44 0.01
C ASN A 10 -48.13 15.98 1.44
N ALA A 11 -47.60 14.76 1.64
CA ALA A 11 -47.15 14.28 2.96
C ALA A 11 -45.68 13.79 2.96
N ALA A 12 -45.04 13.76 1.78
CA ALA A 12 -43.63 13.40 1.65
C ALA A 12 -42.70 14.39 2.38
N PHE A 13 -42.93 15.70 2.27
CA PHE A 13 -42.08 16.70 2.93
C PHE A 13 -42.16 16.65 4.46
N GLN A 14 -43.34 16.34 5.03
CA GLN A 14 -43.51 16.17 6.48
C GLN A 14 -42.77 14.92 6.97
N THR A 15 -42.85 13.82 6.21
CA THR A 15 -42.19 12.57 6.54
C THR A 15 -40.67 12.71 6.49
N ILE A 16 -40.13 13.36 5.44
CA ILE A 16 -38.69 13.64 5.31
C ILE A 16 -38.21 14.49 6.49
N ARG A 17 -38.93 15.58 6.81
CA ARG A 17 -38.57 16.46 7.93
C ARG A 17 -38.65 15.76 9.29
N ALA A 18 -39.61 14.86 9.48
CA ALA A 18 -39.73 14.06 10.69
C ALA A 18 -38.65 12.97 10.81
N SER A 19 -38.09 12.50 9.68
CA SER A 19 -36.97 11.55 9.68
C SER A 19 -35.59 12.20 9.83
N CYS A 20 -35.49 13.53 9.70
CA CYS A 20 -34.26 14.26 9.94
C CYS A 20 -34.13 14.65 11.42
N ASP A 21 -32.95 14.47 12.00
CA ASP A 21 -32.64 14.95 13.35
C ASP A 21 -32.65 16.49 13.41
N SER A 22 -32.93 17.04 14.59
CA SER A 22 -32.94 18.49 14.81
C SER A 22 -31.60 19.12 14.44
N GLY A 23 -31.60 19.95 13.39
CA GLY A 23 -30.40 20.66 12.90
C GLY A 23 -29.75 20.06 11.65
N GLN A 24 -30.20 18.90 11.17
CA GLN A 24 -29.71 18.34 9.90
C GLN A 24 -30.12 19.21 8.72
N THR A 25 -29.15 19.43 7.83
CA THR A 25 -29.32 20.16 6.58
C THR A 25 -29.80 19.22 5.48
N ILE A 26 -30.57 19.76 4.53
CA ILE A 26 -31.17 18.98 3.44
C ILE A 26 -30.71 19.52 2.08
N ALA A 27 -30.20 18.63 1.24
CA ALA A 27 -29.96 18.86 -0.18
C ALA A 27 -31.11 18.29 -1.02
N PHE A 28 -31.56 19.06 -2.00
CA PHE A 28 -32.59 18.63 -2.94
C PHE A 28 -32.12 18.68 -4.38
N VAL A 29 -32.37 17.60 -5.13
CA VAL A 29 -32.14 17.51 -6.58
C VAL A 29 -33.42 17.02 -7.24
N SER A 30 -33.81 17.63 -8.36
CA SER A 30 -34.95 17.14 -9.16
C SER A 30 -34.53 16.84 -10.60
N GLY A 31 -35.21 15.90 -11.24
CA GLY A 31 -34.91 15.55 -12.63
C GLY A 31 -35.77 14.44 -13.21
N ASN A 32 -35.62 14.23 -14.51
CA ASN A 32 -36.32 13.16 -15.22
C ASN A 32 -35.71 11.79 -14.90
N PHE A 33 -34.38 11.64 -14.93
CA PHE A 33 -33.70 10.36 -14.64
C PHE A 33 -34.17 9.15 -15.47
N ASN A 34 -34.46 9.36 -16.78
CA ASN A 34 -34.81 8.26 -17.70
C ASN A 34 -33.77 7.13 -17.69
N VAL A 35 -32.49 7.51 -17.63
CA VAL A 35 -31.36 6.62 -17.44
C VAL A 35 -30.42 7.28 -16.44
N VAL A 36 -29.95 6.52 -15.44
CA VAL A 36 -28.90 6.99 -14.52
C VAL A 36 -27.56 6.74 -15.20
N HIS A 37 -26.86 7.81 -15.57
CA HIS A 37 -25.52 7.77 -16.14
C HIS A 37 -24.51 8.47 -15.21
N PRO A 38 -23.19 8.36 -15.44
CA PRO A 38 -22.18 8.91 -14.53
C PRO A 38 -22.32 10.42 -14.23
N GLY A 39 -22.93 11.20 -15.12
CA GLY A 39 -23.21 12.62 -14.88
C GLY A 39 -24.23 12.84 -13.75
N HIS A 40 -25.35 12.10 -13.77
CA HIS A 40 -26.33 12.10 -12.68
C HIS A 40 -25.69 11.67 -11.35
N LEU A 41 -24.85 10.63 -11.36
CA LEU A 41 -24.17 10.16 -10.16
C LEU A 41 -23.25 11.25 -9.56
N ARG A 42 -22.52 12.00 -10.40
CA ARG A 42 -21.66 13.10 -9.93
C ARG A 42 -22.48 14.26 -9.36
N LEU A 43 -23.58 14.64 -10.02
CA LEU A 43 -24.47 15.69 -9.55
C LEU A 43 -25.11 15.33 -8.19
N LEU A 44 -25.64 14.13 -8.08
CA LEU A 44 -26.26 13.63 -6.85
C LEU A 44 -25.24 13.51 -5.72
N LYS A 45 -24.02 13.03 -6.01
CA LYS A 45 -22.96 12.95 -5.01
C LYS A 45 -22.53 14.34 -4.53
N PHE A 46 -22.33 15.29 -5.44
CA PHE A 46 -22.04 16.68 -5.08
C PHE A 46 -23.14 17.24 -4.19
N ALA A 47 -24.41 17.00 -4.51
CA ALA A 47 -25.52 17.42 -3.66
C ALA A 47 -25.49 16.76 -2.27
N ALA A 48 -25.16 15.47 -2.17
CA ALA A 48 -24.97 14.78 -0.89
C ALA A 48 -23.81 15.34 -0.04
N GLU A 49 -22.82 16.00 -0.64
CA GLU A 49 -21.73 16.64 0.10
C GLU A 49 -22.08 18.05 0.61
N GLN A 50 -23.15 18.66 0.08
CA GLN A 50 -23.60 19.99 0.49
C GLN A 50 -24.56 19.96 1.70
N ALA A 51 -24.99 18.79 2.15
CA ALA A 51 -25.95 18.64 3.25
C ALA A 51 -25.90 17.24 3.90
N ASP A 52 -26.47 17.10 5.10
CA ASP A 52 -26.50 15.83 5.84
C ASP A 52 -27.44 14.79 5.21
N VAL A 53 -28.50 15.25 4.54
CA VAL A 53 -29.55 14.40 3.94
C VAL A 53 -29.78 14.79 2.48
N LEU A 54 -29.68 13.81 1.57
CA LEU A 54 -29.99 13.99 0.16
C LEU A 54 -31.40 13.48 -0.18
N VAL A 55 -32.23 14.38 -0.69
CA VAL A 55 -33.57 14.11 -1.21
C VAL A 55 -33.57 14.27 -2.74
N VAL A 56 -34.06 13.26 -3.45
CA VAL A 56 -34.15 13.30 -4.92
C VAL A 56 -35.60 13.24 -5.37
N GLY A 57 -36.05 14.28 -6.05
CA GLY A 57 -37.36 14.34 -6.68
C GLY A 57 -37.35 13.83 -8.12
N VAL A 58 -38.17 12.83 -8.40
CA VAL A 58 -38.32 12.26 -9.74
C VAL A 58 -39.58 12.82 -10.38
N ASN A 59 -39.41 13.54 -11.49
CA ASN A 59 -40.49 14.23 -12.21
C ASN A 59 -41.57 13.23 -12.71
N ALA A 60 -42.83 13.65 -12.77
CA ALA A 60 -43.95 12.86 -13.29
C ALA A 60 -43.78 12.47 -14.76
N ASP A 61 -44.45 11.40 -15.18
CA ASP A 61 -44.42 10.89 -16.57
C ASP A 61 -44.95 11.88 -17.61
N SER A 62 -45.77 12.85 -17.19
CA SER A 62 -46.27 13.95 -18.02
C SER A 62 -45.21 15.00 -18.36
N THR A 63 -44.03 14.96 -17.73
CA THR A 63 -42.96 15.95 -17.92
C THR A 63 -42.33 15.79 -19.31
N PRO A 64 -42.11 16.90 -20.07
CA PRO A 64 -41.44 16.82 -21.36
C PRO A 64 -40.09 16.10 -21.30
N GLY A 65 -39.87 15.20 -22.26
CA GLY A 65 -38.62 14.43 -22.38
C GLY A 65 -38.51 13.22 -21.46
N VAL A 66 -39.56 12.82 -20.74
CA VAL A 66 -39.62 11.54 -20.02
C VAL A 66 -39.90 10.40 -21.00
N THR A 67 -39.15 9.30 -20.88
CA THR A 67 -39.25 8.12 -21.78
C THR A 67 -39.41 6.79 -21.04
N LEU A 68 -39.30 6.80 -19.71
CA LEU A 68 -39.43 5.62 -18.85
C LEU A 68 -40.45 5.91 -17.74
N ALA A 69 -41.23 4.91 -17.33
CA ALA A 69 -42.23 5.04 -16.27
C ALA A 69 -41.61 5.53 -14.95
N GLN A 70 -42.32 6.37 -14.21
CA GLN A 70 -41.82 7.02 -12.99
C GLN A 70 -41.34 6.00 -11.95
N ASP A 71 -42.04 4.87 -11.82
CA ASP A 71 -41.68 3.82 -10.86
C ASP A 71 -40.31 3.20 -11.12
N MET A 72 -39.99 2.92 -12.40
CA MET A 72 -38.67 2.39 -12.77
C MET A 72 -37.57 3.43 -12.53
N ARG A 73 -37.86 4.71 -12.75
CA ARG A 73 -36.91 5.81 -12.52
C ARG A 73 -36.65 6.01 -11.02
N LEU A 74 -37.69 5.91 -10.19
CA LEU A 74 -37.57 5.93 -8.71
C LEU A 74 -36.68 4.79 -8.21
N GLU A 75 -36.90 3.56 -8.71
CA GLU A 75 -36.12 2.39 -8.32
C GLU A 75 -34.64 2.55 -8.66
N ASN A 76 -34.34 3.05 -9.86
CA ASN A 76 -32.97 3.34 -10.30
C ASN A 76 -32.26 4.34 -9.38
N VAL A 77 -32.93 5.46 -9.04
CA VAL A 77 -32.36 6.48 -8.16
C VAL A 77 -32.21 5.96 -6.73
N ARG A 78 -33.15 5.13 -6.26
CA ARG A 78 -33.12 4.54 -4.92
C ARG A 78 -31.95 3.58 -4.69
N SER A 79 -31.48 2.91 -5.76
CA SER A 79 -30.33 2.01 -5.69
C SER A 79 -28.99 2.71 -5.41
N ILE A 80 -28.97 4.04 -5.46
CA ILE A 80 -27.77 4.85 -5.25
C ILE A 80 -27.52 5.04 -3.75
N ALA A 81 -26.41 4.48 -3.26
CA ALA A 81 -26.13 4.33 -1.82
C ALA A 81 -26.11 5.62 -0.98
N PHE A 82 -25.88 6.79 -1.59
CA PHE A 82 -25.84 8.09 -0.92
C PHE A 82 -27.12 8.92 -1.09
N VAL A 83 -28.16 8.35 -1.70
CA VAL A 83 -29.49 8.97 -1.78
C VAL A 83 -30.33 8.49 -0.60
N HIS A 84 -30.74 9.42 0.26
CA HIS A 84 -31.43 9.09 1.51
C HIS A 84 -32.94 8.94 1.30
N HIS A 85 -33.53 9.86 0.54
CA HIS A 85 -34.95 9.84 0.20
C HIS A 85 -35.16 10.06 -1.30
N VAL A 86 -36.11 9.33 -1.87
CA VAL A 86 -36.56 9.53 -3.25
C VAL A 86 -38.06 9.83 -3.20
N VAL A 87 -38.49 10.89 -3.88
CA VAL A 87 -39.89 11.34 -3.89
C VAL A 87 -40.44 11.44 -5.30
N ARG A 88 -41.73 11.10 -5.43
CA ARG A 88 -42.52 11.39 -6.63
C ARG A 88 -42.87 12.87 -6.64
N LEU A 89 -42.45 13.58 -7.69
CA LEU A 89 -42.87 14.96 -7.92
C LEU A 89 -44.15 14.96 -8.77
N GLU A 90 -45.29 15.18 -8.11
CA GLU A 90 -46.60 15.37 -8.74
C GLU A 90 -46.88 16.86 -9.02
N THR A 91 -46.24 17.76 -8.28
CA THR A 91 -46.26 19.22 -8.48
C THR A 91 -44.93 19.72 -9.04
N THR A 92 -44.82 21.03 -9.29
CA THR A 92 -43.56 21.62 -9.76
C THR A 92 -42.48 21.51 -8.69
N ALA A 93 -41.22 21.40 -9.11
CA ALA A 93 -40.10 21.34 -8.18
C ALA A 93 -40.07 22.55 -7.22
N SER A 94 -40.39 23.75 -7.71
CA SER A 94 -40.51 24.97 -6.89
C SER A 94 -41.54 24.84 -5.78
N ASP A 95 -42.71 24.29 -6.06
CA ASP A 95 -43.77 24.09 -5.06
C ASP A 95 -43.30 23.12 -3.97
N PHE A 96 -42.68 22.00 -4.36
CA PHE A 96 -42.12 21.06 -3.40
C PHE A 96 -40.99 21.69 -2.55
N ILE A 97 -40.13 22.50 -3.16
CA ILE A 97 -39.05 23.23 -2.48
C ILE A 97 -39.61 24.21 -1.44
N SER A 98 -40.68 24.97 -1.76
CA SER A 98 -41.30 25.91 -0.82
C SER A 98 -41.85 25.24 0.44
N HIS A 99 -42.30 23.99 0.34
CA HIS A 99 -42.77 23.19 1.48
C HIS A 99 -41.63 22.52 2.25
N LEU A 100 -40.71 21.85 1.55
CA LEU A 100 -39.60 21.12 2.18
C LEU A 100 -38.56 22.08 2.80
N LYS A 101 -38.36 23.26 2.19
CA LYS A 101 -37.36 24.27 2.54
C LYS A 101 -35.93 23.72 2.66
N PRO A 102 -35.40 23.01 1.65
CA PRO A 102 -34.05 22.46 1.69
C PRO A 102 -33.00 23.57 1.84
N THR A 103 -31.93 23.29 2.61
CA THR A 103 -30.82 24.23 2.80
C THR A 103 -30.10 24.53 1.49
N VAL A 104 -30.05 23.53 0.59
CA VAL A 104 -29.43 23.64 -0.72
C VAL A 104 -30.25 22.91 -1.78
N VAL A 105 -30.44 23.55 -2.93
CA VAL A 105 -30.99 22.94 -4.14
C VAL A 105 -29.86 22.88 -5.16
N VAL A 106 -29.67 21.71 -5.78
CA VAL A 106 -28.60 21.53 -6.78
C VAL A 106 -29.22 21.21 -8.13
N LYS A 107 -28.84 21.97 -9.17
CA LYS A 107 -29.23 21.74 -10.57
C LYS A 107 -28.00 21.54 -11.45
N GLY A 108 -28.21 20.88 -12.60
CA GLY A 108 -27.19 20.74 -13.63
C GLY A 108 -26.70 22.11 -14.13
N LYS A 109 -25.40 22.24 -14.41
CA LYS A 109 -24.80 23.51 -14.86
C LYS A 109 -25.41 24.02 -16.18
N GLU A 110 -25.91 23.13 -17.02
CA GLU A 110 -26.63 23.44 -18.25
C GLU A 110 -27.96 24.21 -18.07
N PHE A 111 -28.43 24.36 -16.82
CA PHE A 111 -29.61 25.11 -16.44
C PHE A 111 -29.29 26.49 -15.83
N GLU A 112 -28.02 26.86 -15.67
CA GLU A 112 -27.58 28.10 -15.01
C GLU A 112 -28.12 29.35 -15.72
N ASP A 113 -28.01 29.41 -17.05
CA ASP A 113 -28.46 30.56 -17.87
C ASP A 113 -29.96 30.51 -18.24
N ARG A 114 -30.73 29.58 -17.67
CA ARG A 114 -32.16 29.42 -17.96
C ARG A 114 -33.02 30.11 -16.91
N ALA A 115 -34.31 30.28 -17.21
CA ALA A 115 -35.27 30.66 -16.18
C ALA A 115 -35.35 29.57 -15.10
N ASN A 116 -35.13 29.94 -13.84
CA ASN A 116 -35.11 29.03 -12.69
C ASN A 116 -36.16 29.45 -11.65
N PRO A 117 -37.42 29.00 -11.81
CA PRO A 117 -38.48 29.26 -10.82
C PRO A 117 -38.15 28.72 -9.41
N GLU A 118 -37.19 27.82 -9.29
CA GLU A 118 -36.69 27.31 -8.01
C GLU A 118 -35.88 28.36 -7.25
N GLN A 119 -35.24 29.33 -7.94
CA GLN A 119 -34.48 30.40 -7.30
C GLN A 119 -35.39 31.25 -6.40
N GLU A 120 -36.54 31.68 -6.92
CA GLU A 120 -37.53 32.45 -6.16
C GLU A 120 -38.04 31.67 -4.94
N ALA A 121 -38.28 30.36 -5.09
CA ALA A 121 -38.73 29.49 -4.02
C ALA A 121 -37.68 29.37 -2.90
N VAL A 122 -36.40 29.26 -3.26
CA VAL A 122 -35.27 29.13 -2.34
C VAL A 122 -34.96 30.44 -1.61
N ASP A 123 -35.02 31.57 -2.31
CA ASP A 123 -34.75 32.91 -1.75
C ASP A 123 -35.76 33.29 -0.67
N ALA A 124 -37.02 32.85 -0.81
CA ALA A 124 -38.11 33.15 0.13
C ALA A 124 -37.86 32.67 1.57
N TYR A 125 -36.95 31.71 1.79
CA TYR A 125 -36.61 31.20 3.12
C TYR A 125 -35.10 31.19 3.41
N GLY A 126 -34.27 31.75 2.51
CA GLY A 126 -32.83 31.85 2.68
C GLY A 126 -32.04 30.57 2.40
N GLY A 127 -32.54 29.67 1.55
CA GLY A 127 -31.75 28.55 1.05
C GLY A 127 -30.74 28.98 -0.03
N ARG A 128 -30.05 28.02 -0.66
CA ARG A 128 -29.10 28.29 -1.76
C ARG A 128 -29.38 27.41 -2.97
N LEU A 129 -29.44 28.01 -4.16
CA LEU A 129 -29.44 27.27 -5.43
C LEU A 129 -28.01 27.21 -5.98
N ILE A 130 -27.53 26.00 -6.29
CA ILE A 130 -26.19 25.75 -6.81
C ILE A 130 -26.29 25.04 -8.15
N PHE A 131 -25.54 25.52 -9.13
CA PHE A 131 -25.39 24.89 -10.44
C PHE A 131 -24.07 24.13 -10.52
N SER A 132 -24.12 22.84 -10.83
CA SER A 132 -22.93 22.01 -10.97
C SER A 132 -23.16 20.94 -12.03
N SER A 133 -22.12 20.57 -12.78
CA SER A 133 -22.14 19.41 -13.67
C SER A 133 -21.60 18.15 -12.99
N GLY A 134 -21.18 18.27 -11.72
CA GLY A 134 -20.41 17.26 -11.00
C GLY A 134 -18.99 17.12 -11.56
N GLU A 135 -17.96 17.15 -10.71
CA GLU A 135 -16.58 17.11 -11.19
C GLU A 135 -16.21 15.76 -11.83
N LEU A 136 -15.49 15.80 -12.96
CA LEU A 136 -14.94 14.62 -13.64
C LEU A 136 -13.94 13.84 -12.76
N ARG A 137 -13.33 14.54 -11.79
CA ARG A 137 -12.26 14.09 -10.90
C ARG A 137 -12.62 12.85 -10.06
N PHE A 138 -13.88 12.73 -9.64
CA PHE A 138 -14.28 11.70 -8.67
C PHE A 138 -14.59 10.32 -9.29
N ALA A 139 -14.95 10.27 -10.58
CA ALA A 139 -15.06 8.98 -11.26
C ALA A 139 -13.71 8.24 -11.24
N SER A 140 -12.61 8.98 -11.36
CA SER A 140 -11.25 8.45 -11.25
C SER A 140 -10.97 7.85 -9.88
N LEU A 141 -11.40 8.45 -8.77
CA LEU A 141 -11.18 7.90 -7.42
C LEU A 141 -11.86 6.54 -7.22
N SER A 142 -13.13 6.41 -7.61
CA SER A 142 -13.85 5.13 -7.51
C SER A 142 -13.27 4.03 -8.42
N LEU A 143 -12.68 4.41 -9.56
CA LEU A 143 -11.95 3.51 -10.44
C LEU A 143 -10.60 3.11 -9.85
N LEU A 144 -9.87 4.06 -9.23
CA LEU A 144 -8.60 3.82 -8.54
C LEU A 144 -8.78 2.86 -7.34
N GLU A 145 -9.88 2.98 -6.60
CA GLU A 145 -10.23 2.03 -5.52
C GLU A 145 -10.57 0.63 -6.06
N ARG A 146 -11.19 0.52 -7.23
CA ARG A 146 -11.47 -0.77 -7.88
C ARG A 146 -10.21 -1.44 -8.41
N ASP A 147 -9.31 -0.71 -9.06
CA ASP A 147 -8.03 -1.25 -9.57
C ASP A 147 -7.13 -1.81 -8.45
N ALA A 148 -7.21 -1.20 -7.26
CA ALA A 148 -6.52 -1.70 -6.07
C ALA A 148 -7.03 -3.08 -5.62
N ASN A 149 -8.30 -3.42 -5.89
CA ASN A 149 -8.99 -4.59 -5.34
C ASN A 149 -9.20 -5.75 -6.34
N ILE A 150 -8.67 -5.68 -7.57
CA ILE A 150 -8.74 -6.81 -8.51
C ILE A 150 -7.77 -7.91 -8.08
N ASP A 151 -8.35 -9.04 -7.64
CA ASP A 151 -7.71 -10.19 -6.98
C ASP A 151 -7.46 -11.35 -7.96
N ILE A 152 -6.91 -11.05 -9.14
CA ILE A 152 -6.46 -12.08 -10.08
C ILE A 152 -4.95 -12.26 -9.88
N SER A 153 -4.51 -13.46 -9.50
CA SER A 153 -3.08 -13.77 -9.38
C SER A 153 -2.40 -13.63 -10.74
N THR A 154 -1.44 -12.71 -10.83
CA THR A 154 -0.57 -12.56 -12.02
C THR A 154 0.73 -13.35 -11.88
N VAL A 155 0.84 -14.18 -10.86
CA VAL A 155 2.07 -14.92 -10.52
C VAL A 155 2.23 -16.14 -11.42
N ARG A 156 3.39 -16.23 -12.07
CA ARG A 156 3.84 -17.32 -12.93
C ARG A 156 4.99 -18.06 -12.23
N LYS A 157 4.75 -19.30 -11.86
CA LYS A 157 5.69 -20.16 -11.13
C LYS A 157 6.56 -20.96 -12.12
N PRO A 158 7.89 -20.73 -12.19
CA PRO A 158 8.76 -21.50 -13.08
C PRO A 158 8.93 -22.92 -12.55
N LEU A 159 8.39 -23.92 -13.28
CA LEU A 159 8.38 -25.32 -12.85
C LEU A 159 9.73 -26.03 -13.07
N GLU A 160 10.57 -25.53 -13.97
CA GLU A 160 11.87 -26.14 -14.27
C GLU A 160 12.89 -25.94 -13.14
N PHE A 161 12.78 -24.85 -12.38
CA PHE A 161 13.73 -24.57 -11.30
C PHE A 161 13.62 -25.59 -10.14
N PRO A 162 12.42 -25.90 -9.61
CA PRO A 162 12.27 -26.98 -8.62
C PRO A 162 12.74 -28.35 -9.13
N LYS A 163 12.48 -28.68 -10.40
CA LYS A 163 12.94 -29.94 -11.00
C LYS A 163 14.48 -30.05 -11.02
N ARG A 164 15.18 -28.97 -11.39
CA ARG A 164 16.66 -28.95 -11.43
C ARG A 164 17.29 -29.13 -10.05
N HIS A 165 16.63 -28.64 -9.00
CA HIS A 165 17.12 -28.69 -7.62
C HIS A 165 16.45 -29.79 -6.77
N GLY A 166 15.63 -30.64 -7.37
CA GLY A 166 15.09 -31.85 -6.74
C GLY A 166 14.07 -31.61 -5.63
N PHE A 167 13.22 -30.58 -5.72
CA PHE A 167 12.15 -30.34 -4.75
C PHE A 167 10.78 -30.12 -5.43
N GLU A 168 9.70 -30.41 -4.71
CA GLU A 168 8.34 -30.07 -5.15
C GLU A 168 7.85 -28.77 -4.51
N ILE A 169 7.10 -27.97 -5.27
CA ILE A 169 6.51 -26.71 -4.77
C ILE A 169 5.58 -26.97 -3.58
N SER A 170 4.90 -28.13 -3.57
CA SER A 170 4.04 -28.60 -2.49
C SER A 170 4.77 -28.67 -1.13
N ASN A 171 6.07 -29.00 -1.13
CA ASN A 171 6.89 -29.12 0.08
C ASN A 171 7.13 -27.76 0.75
N LEU A 172 6.97 -26.65 0.03
CA LEU A 172 7.08 -25.31 0.61
C LEU A 172 5.98 -25.05 1.65
N LYS A 173 4.84 -25.76 1.59
CA LYS A 173 3.80 -25.66 2.63
C LYS A 173 4.28 -26.17 3.98
N ASP A 174 5.09 -27.23 4.00
CA ASP A 174 5.66 -27.75 5.24
C ASP A 174 6.70 -26.79 5.82
N LEU A 175 7.46 -26.11 4.96
CA LEU A 175 8.37 -25.05 5.35
C LEU A 175 7.63 -23.87 5.98
N LEU A 176 6.54 -23.41 5.36
CA LEU A 176 5.67 -22.35 5.87
C LEU A 176 5.12 -22.67 7.27
N ARG A 177 4.74 -23.93 7.55
CA ARG A 177 4.30 -24.33 8.89
C ARG A 177 5.39 -24.20 9.94
N LYS A 178 6.66 -24.46 9.57
CA LYS A 178 7.82 -24.32 10.48
C LYS A 178 8.20 -22.88 10.77
N LEU A 179 7.66 -21.90 10.03
CA LEU A 179 7.89 -20.48 10.31
C LEU A 179 7.11 -20.00 11.53
N SER A 180 6.00 -20.66 11.85
CA SER A 180 5.15 -20.31 12.98
C SER A 180 5.92 -20.48 14.30
N GLY A 181 5.92 -19.44 15.13
CA GLY A 181 6.61 -19.41 16.42
C GLY A 181 8.13 -19.19 16.33
N MET A 182 8.71 -19.00 15.13
CA MET A 182 10.12 -18.65 14.99
C MET A 182 10.39 -17.30 15.65
N ARG A 183 11.44 -17.19 16.47
CA ARG A 183 11.78 -15.94 17.16
C ARG A 183 12.76 -15.16 16.31
N VAL A 184 12.30 -14.05 15.73
CA VAL A 184 13.06 -13.24 14.77
C VAL A 184 13.37 -11.88 15.39
N ALA A 185 14.64 -11.49 15.37
CA ALA A 185 15.06 -10.13 15.67
C ALA A 185 15.35 -9.40 14.36
N VAL A 186 14.69 -8.26 14.12
CA VAL A 186 14.97 -7.38 12.98
C VAL A 186 15.64 -6.13 13.50
N ILE A 187 16.72 -5.70 12.87
CA ILE A 187 17.37 -4.42 13.17
C ILE A 187 17.63 -3.65 11.88
N GLY A 188 17.26 -2.38 11.84
CA GLY A 188 17.42 -1.61 10.62
C GLY A 188 16.74 -0.26 10.60
N ASP A 189 16.86 0.42 9.46
CA ASP A 189 16.26 1.73 9.26
C ASP A 189 14.73 1.60 9.02
N LEU A 190 13.92 2.21 9.89
CA LEU A 190 12.48 2.38 9.67
C LEU A 190 12.24 3.45 8.60
N ILE A 191 11.30 3.18 7.71
CA ILE A 191 10.83 4.14 6.70
C ILE A 191 9.31 4.22 6.79
N VAL A 192 8.76 5.43 6.72
CA VAL A 192 7.33 5.65 6.51
C VAL A 192 7.10 6.05 5.06
N ASP A 193 6.40 5.21 4.31
CA ASP A 193 6.09 5.42 2.90
C ASP A 193 4.71 6.09 2.78
N GLU A 194 4.65 7.28 2.18
CA GLU A 194 3.41 8.01 1.94
C GLU A 194 3.10 8.08 0.45
N TYR A 195 1.91 7.66 0.08
CA TYR A 195 1.41 7.64 -1.28
C TYR A 195 0.33 8.71 -1.41
N VAL A 196 0.70 9.83 -2.02
CA VAL A 196 -0.21 10.94 -2.28
C VAL A 196 -0.77 10.77 -3.69
N THR A 197 -2.02 10.32 -3.77
CA THR A 197 -2.75 10.21 -5.04
C THR A 197 -3.26 11.59 -5.42
N CYS A 198 -2.93 12.02 -6.64
CA CYS A 198 -3.26 13.33 -7.15
C CYS A 198 -4.02 13.27 -8.47
N ASP A 199 -4.84 14.28 -8.69
CA ASP A 199 -5.33 14.65 -10.01
C ASP A 199 -4.31 15.53 -10.72
N ALA A 200 -3.99 15.21 -11.98
CA ALA A 200 -3.08 16.04 -12.79
C ALA A 200 -3.89 17.16 -13.45
N VAL A 201 -3.70 18.39 -12.96
CA VAL A 201 -4.45 19.58 -13.44
C VAL A 201 -3.92 20.03 -14.79
N GLY A 202 -2.60 19.99 -14.99
CA GLY A 202 -1.93 20.41 -16.22
C GLY A 202 -0.54 20.98 -15.95
N MET A 203 0.01 21.68 -16.94
CA MET A 203 1.25 22.45 -16.76
C MET A 203 0.93 23.82 -16.17
N SER A 204 1.79 24.33 -15.28
CA SER A 204 1.70 25.69 -14.78
C SER A 204 1.99 26.70 -15.91
N GLN A 205 1.32 27.85 -15.86
CA GLN A 205 1.57 28.99 -16.74
C GLN A 205 2.69 29.91 -16.22
N GLU A 206 3.05 29.77 -14.94
CA GLU A 206 4.08 30.57 -14.26
C GLU A 206 5.47 29.94 -14.44
N ASP A 207 5.55 28.61 -14.32
CA ASP A 207 6.78 27.81 -14.45
C ASP A 207 6.48 26.52 -15.23
N PRO A 208 7.45 25.91 -15.92
CA PRO A 208 7.26 24.66 -16.67
C PRO A 208 7.19 23.44 -15.73
N THR A 209 6.23 23.45 -14.80
CA THR A 209 6.01 22.42 -13.78
C THR A 209 4.63 21.80 -13.90
N ILE A 210 4.49 20.54 -13.47
CA ILE A 210 3.21 19.84 -13.45
C ILE A 210 2.45 20.24 -12.19
N VAL A 211 1.25 20.80 -12.36
CA VAL A 211 0.33 21.14 -11.28
C VAL A 211 -0.55 19.94 -10.97
N VAL A 212 -0.58 19.56 -9.71
CA VAL A 212 -1.35 18.42 -9.21
C VAL A 212 -2.18 18.81 -7.99
N THR A 213 -3.38 18.25 -7.86
CA THR A 213 -4.22 18.41 -6.66
C THR A 213 -4.23 17.09 -5.89
N PRO A 214 -3.74 17.04 -4.63
CA PRO A 214 -3.86 15.86 -3.79
C PRO A 214 -5.33 15.49 -3.56
N LEU A 215 -5.66 14.22 -3.77
CA LEU A 215 -7.00 13.68 -3.57
C LEU A 215 -7.07 12.78 -2.33
N MET A 216 -6.05 11.96 -2.12
CA MET A 216 -5.99 10.97 -1.03
C MET A 216 -4.53 10.70 -0.68
N THR A 217 -4.25 10.55 0.61
CA THR A 217 -2.96 10.07 1.11
C THR A 217 -3.13 8.72 1.78
N ARG A 218 -2.29 7.74 1.41
CA ARG A 218 -2.17 6.46 2.10
C ARG A 218 -0.78 6.32 2.67
N THR A 219 -0.67 5.91 3.93
CA THR A 219 0.59 5.79 4.64
C THR A 219 0.86 4.32 4.96
N PHE A 220 2.09 3.88 4.75
CA PHE A 220 2.53 2.50 4.96
C PHE A 220 3.84 2.47 5.74
N VAL A 221 4.06 1.39 6.47
CA VAL A 221 5.35 1.10 7.09
C VAL A 221 6.26 0.43 6.04
N GLY A 222 7.49 0.91 5.94
CA GLY A 222 8.49 0.47 4.97
C GLY A 222 9.84 0.17 5.60
N GLY A 223 10.77 -0.24 4.76
CA GLY A 223 12.13 -0.61 5.15
C GLY A 223 12.17 -1.76 6.15
N ALA A 224 13.00 -1.63 7.18
CA ALA A 224 13.13 -2.68 8.18
C ALA A 224 11.80 -2.96 8.93
N GLY A 225 10.90 -1.97 9.00
CA GLY A 225 9.56 -2.16 9.54
C GLY A 225 8.69 -3.08 8.67
N ALA A 226 8.81 -3.00 7.34
CA ALA A 226 8.12 -3.93 6.44
C ALA A 226 8.65 -5.35 6.60
N VAL A 227 9.97 -5.53 6.66
CA VAL A 227 10.60 -6.84 6.95
C VAL A 227 10.04 -7.45 8.25
N ALA A 228 9.97 -6.65 9.32
CA ALA A 228 9.42 -7.10 10.59
C ALA A 228 7.94 -7.48 10.51
N ALA A 229 7.13 -6.66 9.83
CA ALA A 229 5.70 -6.92 9.67
C ALA A 229 5.43 -8.17 8.80
N HIS A 230 6.18 -8.35 7.71
CA HIS A 230 6.09 -9.56 6.89
C HIS A 230 6.50 -10.81 7.68
N ALA A 231 7.58 -10.76 8.46
CA ALA A 231 8.00 -11.89 9.29
C ALA A 231 6.91 -12.30 10.28
N HIS A 232 6.26 -11.34 10.94
CA HIS A 232 5.15 -11.63 11.84
C HIS A 232 3.93 -12.19 11.10
N GLY A 233 3.59 -11.64 9.93
CA GLY A 233 2.50 -12.14 9.10
C GLY A 233 2.70 -13.59 8.63
N LEU A 234 3.96 -14.05 8.52
CA LEU A 234 4.30 -15.47 8.29
C LEU A 234 4.29 -16.35 9.56
N GLY A 235 3.92 -15.77 10.71
CA GLY A 235 3.72 -16.47 11.97
C GLY A 235 4.89 -16.40 12.96
N ALA A 236 5.92 -15.60 12.71
CA ALA A 236 7.04 -15.43 13.63
C ALA A 236 6.70 -14.53 14.84
N ASP A 237 7.38 -14.77 15.96
CA ASP A 237 7.46 -13.81 17.07
C ASP A 237 8.59 -12.82 16.78
N VAL A 238 8.24 -11.55 16.52
CA VAL A 238 9.16 -10.55 15.97
C VAL A 238 9.47 -9.46 16.97
N LYS A 239 10.77 -9.25 17.22
CA LYS A 239 11.30 -8.06 17.91
C LYS A 239 12.01 -7.17 16.92
N PHE A 240 11.51 -5.96 16.74
CA PHE A 240 12.08 -5.01 15.79
C PHE A 240 12.79 -3.86 16.53
N PHE A 241 14.06 -3.63 16.18
CA PHE A 241 14.93 -2.60 16.75
C PHE A 241 15.25 -1.54 15.69
N THR A 242 15.00 -0.27 16.00
CA THR A 242 15.21 0.81 15.02
C THR A 242 15.44 2.16 15.67
N LEU A 243 15.87 3.12 14.86
CA LEU A 243 16.06 4.51 15.25
C LEU A 243 14.96 5.39 14.64
N VAL A 244 14.36 6.27 15.45
CA VAL A 244 13.26 7.15 15.03
C VAL A 244 13.47 8.57 15.54
N GLY A 245 12.82 9.54 14.90
CA GLY A 245 12.68 10.89 15.46
C GLY A 245 11.55 10.95 16.50
N ASP A 246 11.32 12.14 17.06
CA ASP A 246 10.15 12.43 17.91
C ASP A 246 9.07 13.15 17.09
N ASP A 247 8.34 12.39 16.27
CA ASP A 247 7.38 12.94 15.31
C ASP A 247 6.16 12.04 15.09
N GLU A 248 5.24 12.51 14.25
CA GLU A 248 4.01 11.79 13.88
C GLU A 248 4.30 10.49 13.11
N ALA A 249 5.34 10.48 12.27
CA ALA A 249 5.75 9.30 11.52
C ALA A 249 6.19 8.16 12.45
N ALA A 250 6.95 8.46 13.52
CA ALA A 250 7.30 7.49 14.55
C ALA A 250 6.06 6.92 15.26
N ARG A 251 5.10 7.81 15.64
CA ARG A 251 3.84 7.42 16.28
C ARG A 251 2.97 6.54 15.40
N PHE A 252 2.86 6.89 14.11
CA PHE A 252 2.15 6.09 13.11
C PHE A 252 2.77 4.70 12.97
N ALA A 253 4.10 4.62 12.82
CA ALA A 253 4.79 3.36 12.65
C ALA A 253 4.65 2.46 13.89
N ARG A 254 4.76 3.03 15.09
CA ARG A 254 4.52 2.32 16.36
C ARG A 254 3.12 1.71 16.39
N SER A 255 2.08 2.55 16.23
CA SER A 255 0.68 2.11 16.26
C SER A 255 0.43 1.01 15.23
N THR A 256 0.95 1.19 14.01
CA THR A 256 0.74 0.24 12.92
C THR A 256 1.44 -1.09 13.22
N LEU A 257 2.71 -1.09 13.61
CA LEU A 257 3.47 -2.32 13.86
C LEU A 257 2.95 -3.08 15.09
N GLU A 258 2.57 -2.39 16.15
CA GLU A 258 1.99 -2.99 17.35
C GLU A 258 0.60 -3.60 17.04
N GLN A 259 -0.22 -2.95 16.21
CA GLN A 259 -1.48 -3.54 15.70
C GLN A 259 -1.26 -4.81 14.88
N HIS A 260 -0.15 -4.88 14.14
CA HIS A 260 0.28 -6.08 13.44
C HIS A 260 1.04 -7.07 14.35
N GLY A 261 1.05 -6.91 15.67
CA GLY A 261 1.66 -7.86 16.59
C GLY A 261 3.20 -7.85 16.66
N VAL A 262 3.86 -6.86 16.05
CA VAL A 262 5.33 -6.71 16.10
C VAL A 262 5.73 -5.99 17.39
N ASN A 263 6.70 -6.56 18.12
CA ASN A 263 7.28 -5.91 19.29
C ASN A 263 8.25 -4.80 18.87
N PHE A 264 7.80 -3.54 18.97
CA PHE A 264 8.48 -2.37 18.44
C PHE A 264 9.40 -1.68 19.47
N ASN A 265 10.72 -1.92 19.33
CA ASN A 265 11.79 -1.39 20.17
C ASN A 265 12.50 -0.22 19.47
N ALA A 266 11.89 0.96 19.53
CA ALA A 266 12.43 2.16 18.91
C ALA A 266 13.28 3.00 19.88
N PHE A 267 14.39 3.53 19.36
CA PHE A 267 15.27 4.47 20.05
C PHE A 267 15.11 5.85 19.43
N THR A 268 14.79 6.85 20.25
CA THR A 268 14.53 8.22 19.78
C THR A 268 15.83 9.02 19.66
N ASP A 269 16.09 9.57 18.48
CA ASP A 269 17.19 10.47 18.18
C ASP A 269 16.63 11.86 17.81
N GLN A 270 16.79 12.83 18.71
CA GLN A 270 16.28 14.20 18.52
C GLN A 270 16.98 14.96 17.38
N SER A 271 18.14 14.48 16.92
CA SER A 271 18.90 15.16 15.86
C SER A 271 18.39 14.84 14.46
N ARG A 272 17.43 13.91 14.30
CA ARG A 272 16.85 13.53 13.01
C ARG A 272 15.32 13.41 13.04
N PRO A 273 14.63 13.68 11.91
CA PRO A 273 13.26 13.21 11.73
C PRO A 273 13.25 11.70 11.46
N THR A 274 12.12 11.05 11.72
CA THR A 274 11.84 9.70 11.23
C THR A 274 11.82 9.72 9.70
N THR A 275 12.51 8.77 9.08
CA THR A 275 12.64 8.72 7.62
C THR A 275 11.28 8.57 6.96
N ARG A 276 10.91 9.54 6.12
CA ARG A 276 9.65 9.52 5.36
C ARG A 276 9.91 9.66 3.87
N LYS A 277 9.27 8.80 3.07
CA LYS A 277 9.34 8.80 1.60
C LYS A 277 7.95 9.07 1.03
N GLN A 278 7.73 10.29 0.54
CA GLN A 278 6.47 10.68 -0.10
C GLN A 278 6.54 10.44 -1.61
N ARG A 279 5.55 9.76 -2.17
CA ARG A 279 5.39 9.50 -3.61
C ARG A 279 4.10 10.17 -4.08
N PHE A 280 4.22 11.21 -4.90
CA PHE A 280 3.09 11.84 -5.56
C PHE A 280 2.77 11.06 -6.82
N ARG A 281 1.54 10.56 -6.95
CA ARG A 281 1.11 9.66 -8.03
C ARG A 281 -0.12 10.21 -8.74
N ALA A 282 -0.16 10.12 -10.07
CA ALA A 282 -1.35 10.37 -10.87
C ALA A 282 -1.50 9.23 -11.89
N LEU A 283 -2.74 8.77 -12.14
CA LEU A 283 -3.03 7.68 -13.09
C LEU A 283 -2.10 6.45 -12.90
N ASN A 284 -1.90 6.02 -11.64
CA ASN A 284 -1.00 4.93 -11.23
C ASN A 284 0.50 5.12 -11.52
N LYS A 285 0.93 6.27 -12.03
CA LYS A 285 2.35 6.61 -12.26
C LYS A 285 2.87 7.55 -11.17
N THR A 286 4.12 7.35 -10.76
CA THR A 286 4.79 8.26 -9.81
C THR A 286 5.34 9.46 -10.56
N LEU A 287 4.96 10.66 -10.14
CA LEU A 287 5.39 11.94 -10.71
C LEU A 287 6.62 12.49 -9.99
N LEU A 288 6.60 12.45 -8.66
CA LEU A 288 7.65 13.01 -7.81
C LEU A 288 7.82 12.15 -6.56
N ARG A 289 9.07 12.00 -6.12
CA ARG A 289 9.40 11.42 -4.82
C ARG A 289 10.14 12.44 -3.97
N VAL A 290 9.63 12.71 -2.77
CA VAL A 290 10.23 13.61 -1.80
C VAL A 290 10.67 12.81 -0.58
N ASN A 291 11.95 12.87 -0.25
CA ASN A 291 12.52 12.19 0.90
C ASN A 291 12.76 13.19 2.03
N HIS A 292 12.18 12.93 3.20
CA HIS A 292 12.44 13.67 4.43
C HIS A 292 13.30 12.80 5.32
N LEU A 293 14.61 13.04 5.32
CA LEU A 293 15.58 12.28 6.12
C LEU A 293 16.82 13.11 6.44
N ARG A 294 17.54 12.70 7.49
CA ARG A 294 18.92 13.12 7.76
C ARG A 294 19.81 11.89 7.81
N GLN A 295 20.93 11.97 7.11
CA GLN A 295 21.88 10.87 7.00
C GLN A 295 23.13 11.16 7.84
N HIS A 296 23.16 10.61 9.05
CA HIS A 296 24.35 10.57 9.91
C HIS A 296 24.25 9.36 10.85
N ALA A 297 25.39 8.89 11.35
CA ALA A 297 25.44 7.82 12.33
C ALA A 297 24.65 8.20 13.60
N SER A 298 24.11 7.21 14.30
CA SER A 298 23.54 7.39 15.63
C SER A 298 24.63 7.68 16.66
N ASP A 299 24.29 8.41 17.71
CA ASP A 299 25.23 8.70 18.79
C ASP A 299 25.65 7.44 19.56
N ALA A 300 26.87 7.46 20.10
CA ALA A 300 27.46 6.32 20.80
C ALA A 300 26.59 5.80 21.96
N ASP A 301 25.87 6.69 22.65
CA ASP A 301 24.96 6.31 23.75
C ASP A 301 23.76 5.52 23.25
N LEU A 302 23.16 5.96 22.13
CA LEU A 302 22.05 5.25 21.48
C LEU A 302 22.51 3.89 20.95
N GLN A 303 23.72 3.83 20.35
CA GLN A 303 24.31 2.57 19.92
C GLN A 303 24.49 1.58 21.09
N ARG A 304 24.97 2.05 22.25
CA ARG A 304 25.12 1.22 23.47
C ARG A 304 23.78 0.71 24.00
N GLN A 305 22.75 1.56 24.01
CA GLN A 305 21.39 1.18 24.43
C GLN A 305 20.78 0.14 23.48
N MET A 306 20.95 0.34 22.17
CA MET A 306 20.49 -0.58 21.14
C MET A 306 21.18 -1.93 21.24
N LEU A 307 22.51 -1.95 21.36
CA LEU A 307 23.29 -3.16 21.57
C LEU A 307 22.81 -3.95 22.79
N THR A 308 22.64 -3.28 23.94
CA THR A 308 22.18 -3.93 25.18
C THR A 308 20.80 -4.57 25.01
N SER A 309 19.90 -3.90 24.28
CA SER A 309 18.54 -4.40 24.05
C SER A 309 18.52 -5.58 23.09
N VAL A 310 19.32 -5.52 22.02
CA VAL A 310 19.49 -6.61 21.06
C VAL A 310 20.14 -7.82 21.74
N GLU A 311 21.17 -7.63 22.57
CA GLU A 311 21.81 -8.71 23.33
C GLU A 311 20.83 -9.50 24.21
N ARG A 312 19.83 -8.82 24.81
CA ARG A 312 18.76 -9.50 25.56
C ARG A 312 17.86 -10.33 24.65
N ALA A 313 17.54 -9.84 23.46
CA ALA A 313 16.72 -10.56 22.50
C ALA A 313 17.46 -11.77 21.90
N LEU A 314 18.78 -11.66 21.68
CA LEU A 314 19.60 -12.73 21.11
C LEU A 314 19.54 -14.03 21.92
N LYS A 315 19.38 -13.94 23.25
CA LYS A 315 19.30 -15.12 24.15
C LYS A 315 18.21 -16.11 23.78
N THR A 316 17.15 -15.63 23.14
CA THR A 316 16.01 -16.44 22.70
C THR A 316 15.77 -16.30 21.21
N CYS A 317 16.73 -15.81 20.44
CA CYS A 317 16.55 -15.51 19.03
C CYS A 317 16.94 -16.72 18.17
N ASP A 318 16.12 -17.02 17.17
CA ASP A 318 16.43 -18.04 16.17
C ASP A 318 17.12 -17.43 14.94
N LEU A 319 16.75 -16.19 14.57
CA LEU A 319 17.21 -15.51 13.36
C LEU A 319 17.33 -14.00 13.60
N LEU A 320 18.50 -13.45 13.29
CA LEU A 320 18.76 -12.01 13.27
C LEU A 320 18.83 -11.48 11.83
N LEU A 321 18.01 -10.47 11.52
CA LEU A 321 17.95 -9.81 10.22
C LEU A 321 18.46 -8.37 10.33
N PHE A 322 19.49 -8.05 9.54
CA PHE A 322 19.93 -6.67 9.32
C PHE A 322 19.29 -6.12 8.06
N SER A 323 18.47 -5.08 8.16
CA SER A 323 17.86 -4.41 7.00
C SER A 323 18.36 -2.96 6.93
N CYS A 324 19.35 -2.72 6.08
CA CYS A 324 20.11 -1.47 6.05
C CYS A 324 19.80 -0.64 4.81
N PHE A 325 19.30 0.58 5.02
CA PHE A 325 19.10 1.58 3.95
C PHE A 325 20.17 2.67 3.97
N ASN A 326 21.17 2.51 4.84
CA ASN A 326 22.28 3.44 5.06
C ASN A 326 21.86 4.85 5.52
N TYR A 327 20.80 4.95 6.33
CA TYR A 327 20.36 6.23 6.94
C TYR A 327 20.99 6.50 8.31
N GLY A 328 21.71 5.52 8.85
CA GLY A 328 22.55 5.67 10.04
C GLY A 328 22.08 4.91 11.27
N CYS A 329 21.02 4.08 11.18
CA CYS A 329 20.64 3.17 12.26
C CYS A 329 21.71 2.08 12.51
N LEU A 330 22.46 1.71 11.46
CA LEU A 330 23.47 0.65 11.51
C LEU A 330 24.87 1.19 11.20
N PRO A 331 25.54 1.89 12.14
CA PRO A 331 26.99 2.14 12.06
C PRO A 331 27.79 0.83 12.06
N GLN A 332 29.04 0.86 11.55
CA GLN A 332 29.83 -0.38 11.41
C GLN A 332 30.17 -1.00 12.76
N ASP A 333 30.62 -0.21 13.73
CA ASP A 333 30.99 -0.70 15.06
C ASP A 333 29.83 -1.41 15.77
N LEU A 334 28.60 -0.89 15.60
CA LEU A 334 27.39 -1.52 16.12
C LEU A 334 27.07 -2.84 15.41
N VAL A 335 27.18 -2.89 14.09
CA VAL A 335 26.95 -4.12 13.31
C VAL A 335 27.95 -5.20 13.72
N ASP A 336 29.23 -4.87 13.84
CA ASP A 336 30.27 -5.82 14.24
C ASP A 336 30.04 -6.34 15.66
N ALA A 337 29.73 -5.44 16.62
CA ALA A 337 29.42 -5.83 17.99
C ALA A 337 28.21 -6.78 18.08
N ILE A 338 27.11 -6.47 17.36
CA ILE A 338 25.93 -7.34 17.35
C ILE A 338 26.24 -8.68 16.67
N ALA A 339 26.95 -8.66 15.54
CA ALA A 339 27.29 -9.88 14.81
C ALA A 339 28.18 -10.82 15.62
N ASP A 340 29.14 -10.29 16.38
CA ASP A 340 29.99 -11.08 17.26
C ASP A 340 29.20 -11.73 18.40
N ARG A 341 28.23 -11.00 19.00
CA ARG A 341 27.34 -11.54 20.04
C ARG A 341 26.39 -12.60 19.52
N ALA A 342 25.82 -12.40 18.33
CA ALA A 342 24.95 -13.36 17.68
C ALA A 342 25.72 -14.65 17.31
N ARG A 343 26.94 -14.52 16.77
CA ARG A 343 27.81 -15.65 16.46
C ARG A 343 28.19 -16.45 17.70
N ALA A 344 28.52 -15.78 18.81
CA ALA A 344 28.84 -16.45 20.07
C ALA A 344 27.66 -17.26 20.64
N GLN A 345 26.43 -16.90 20.27
CA GLN A 345 25.20 -17.60 20.69
C GLN A 345 24.68 -18.60 19.63
N GLY A 346 25.37 -18.74 18.49
CA GLY A 346 24.95 -19.61 17.39
C GLY A 346 23.67 -19.15 16.67
N VAL A 347 23.33 -17.87 16.77
CA VAL A 347 22.15 -17.30 16.09
C VAL A 347 22.44 -17.12 14.60
N MET A 348 21.55 -17.60 13.73
CA MET A 348 21.66 -17.37 12.29
C MET A 348 21.49 -15.89 11.98
N MET A 349 22.34 -15.35 11.10
CA MET A 349 22.28 -13.95 10.69
C MET A 349 22.12 -13.83 9.18
N ALA A 350 21.30 -12.89 8.73
CA ALA A 350 21.17 -12.50 7.34
C ALA A 350 21.15 -10.97 7.23
N ALA A 351 21.63 -10.43 6.12
CA ALA A 351 21.64 -8.98 5.91
C ALA A 351 21.22 -8.58 4.50
N ASP A 352 20.54 -7.45 4.43
CA ASP A 352 20.18 -6.79 3.20
C ASP A 352 20.62 -5.32 3.27
N SER A 353 21.16 -4.83 2.16
CA SER A 353 21.69 -3.48 2.03
C SER A 353 20.97 -2.78 0.89
N GLN A 354 19.72 -2.36 1.12
CA GLN A 354 18.86 -1.76 0.10
C GLN A 354 19.09 -0.25 -0.01
N VAL A 355 20.00 0.13 -0.88
CA VAL A 355 20.44 1.51 -1.04
C VAL A 355 19.92 2.07 -2.36
N SER A 356 18.72 2.68 -2.31
CA SER A 356 18.05 3.19 -3.52
C SER A 356 18.67 4.49 -4.08
N SER A 357 19.22 5.32 -3.20
CA SER A 357 19.62 6.71 -3.51
C SER A 357 20.97 7.11 -2.90
N GLN A 358 21.47 6.31 -1.97
CA GLN A 358 22.74 6.51 -1.29
C GLN A 358 23.79 5.56 -1.88
N THR A 359 25.04 5.72 -1.49
CA THR A 359 26.09 4.72 -1.70
C THR A 359 26.19 3.87 -0.43
N GLY A 360 26.30 2.55 -0.57
CA GLY A 360 26.55 1.64 0.55
C GLY A 360 27.39 0.45 0.10
N ASP A 361 28.07 -0.18 1.05
CA ASP A 361 28.89 -1.37 0.82
C ASP A 361 28.23 -2.56 1.52
N VAL A 362 27.57 -3.44 0.76
CA VAL A 362 26.95 -4.66 1.32
C VAL A 362 27.99 -5.63 1.89
N SER A 363 29.25 -5.58 1.43
CA SER A 363 30.32 -6.47 1.89
C SER A 363 30.76 -6.21 3.33
N ARG A 364 30.30 -5.09 3.92
CA ARG A 364 30.50 -4.79 5.34
C ARG A 364 29.84 -5.78 6.29
N PHE A 365 28.76 -6.45 5.84
CA PHE A 365 28.04 -7.45 6.61
C PHE A 365 28.76 -8.81 6.52
N LYS A 366 29.81 -8.97 7.32
CA LYS A 366 30.70 -10.13 7.25
C LYS A 366 30.15 -11.36 7.94
N GLY A 367 30.29 -12.52 7.32
CA GLY A 367 29.94 -13.82 7.91
C GLY A 367 28.43 -14.05 8.04
N MET A 368 27.62 -13.37 7.24
CA MET A 368 26.19 -13.62 7.17
C MET A 368 25.91 -14.97 6.48
N THR A 369 24.79 -15.61 6.82
CA THR A 369 24.34 -16.82 6.14
C THR A 369 23.73 -16.49 4.78
N LEU A 370 23.11 -15.32 4.65
CA LEU A 370 22.51 -14.82 3.43
C LEU A 370 22.76 -13.32 3.28
N LEU A 371 23.13 -12.91 2.05
CA LEU A 371 23.11 -11.53 1.58
C LEU A 371 22.24 -11.41 0.33
N THR A 372 21.44 -10.35 0.22
CA THR A 372 20.50 -10.15 -0.90
C THR A 372 20.64 -8.83 -1.67
N PRO A 373 21.85 -8.40 -2.06
CA PRO A 373 22.02 -7.12 -2.76
C PRO A 373 21.34 -7.13 -4.14
N THR A 374 21.05 -5.94 -4.65
CA THR A 374 20.83 -5.70 -6.08
C THR A 374 22.16 -5.78 -6.85
N GLU A 375 22.11 -5.95 -8.17
CA GLU A 375 23.32 -5.90 -9.01
C GLU A 375 24.12 -4.59 -8.79
N ARG A 376 23.42 -3.46 -8.69
CA ARG A 376 24.05 -2.16 -8.48
C ARG A 376 24.84 -2.14 -7.16
N GLU A 377 24.25 -2.62 -6.08
CA GLU A 377 24.91 -2.67 -4.77
C GLU A 377 26.11 -3.63 -4.77
N ALA A 378 26.00 -4.78 -5.43
CA ALA A 378 27.12 -5.72 -5.56
C ALA A 378 28.31 -5.10 -6.30
N ARG A 379 28.04 -4.38 -7.40
CA ARG A 379 29.09 -3.68 -8.19
C ARG A 379 29.72 -2.53 -7.41
N VAL A 380 28.91 -1.74 -6.70
CA VAL A 380 29.39 -0.65 -5.85
C VAL A 380 30.28 -1.18 -4.72
N ALA A 381 29.90 -2.28 -4.05
CA ALA A 381 30.67 -2.88 -2.97
C ALA A 381 32.06 -3.36 -3.40
N LEU A 382 32.19 -3.86 -4.63
CA LEU A 382 33.47 -4.30 -5.21
C LEU A 382 34.21 -3.20 -5.96
N ASN A 383 33.58 -2.05 -6.19
CA ASN A 383 34.05 -1.01 -7.11
C ASN A 383 34.39 -1.60 -8.51
N ASP A 384 33.52 -2.48 -9.03
CA ASP A 384 33.71 -3.18 -10.29
C ASP A 384 32.44 -3.16 -11.15
N PHE A 385 32.46 -2.33 -12.19
CA PHE A 385 31.35 -2.11 -13.11
C PHE A 385 31.54 -2.80 -14.47
N ILE A 386 32.65 -3.53 -14.66
CA ILE A 386 33.05 -4.07 -15.96
C ILE A 386 32.94 -5.59 -15.98
N SER A 387 33.29 -6.26 -14.87
CA SER A 387 33.28 -7.71 -14.80
C SER A 387 31.87 -8.30 -14.95
N GLY A 388 31.82 -9.52 -15.47
CA GLY A 388 30.59 -10.32 -15.54
C GLY A 388 30.05 -10.66 -14.16
N LEU A 389 28.72 -10.86 -14.07
CA LEU A 389 28.03 -11.01 -12.78
C LEU A 389 28.47 -12.24 -11.99
N ALA A 390 28.91 -13.31 -12.66
CA ALA A 390 29.47 -14.49 -11.99
C ALA A 390 30.73 -14.14 -11.18
N VAL A 391 31.66 -13.37 -11.76
CA VAL A 391 32.90 -12.91 -11.11
C VAL A 391 32.59 -11.94 -9.96
N ILE A 392 31.62 -11.05 -10.14
CA ILE A 392 31.14 -10.14 -9.09
C ILE A 392 30.57 -10.96 -7.92
N SER A 393 29.76 -11.98 -8.21
CA SER A 393 29.13 -12.81 -7.19
C SER A 393 30.17 -13.59 -6.39
N GLU A 394 31.11 -14.24 -7.05
CA GLU A 394 32.19 -15.01 -6.42
C GLU A 394 33.06 -14.13 -5.52
N ARG A 395 33.56 -13.00 -6.04
CA ARG A 395 34.37 -12.04 -5.26
C ARG A 395 33.62 -11.47 -4.07
N LEU A 396 32.31 -11.22 -4.22
CA LEU A 396 31.51 -10.69 -3.13
C LEU A 396 31.25 -11.74 -2.04
N VAL A 397 31.03 -13.01 -2.44
CA VAL A 397 30.97 -14.15 -1.52
C VAL A 397 32.25 -14.26 -0.69
N GLU A 398 33.41 -14.17 -1.34
CA GLU A 398 34.72 -14.20 -0.67
C GLU A 398 34.93 -13.00 0.26
N ARG A 399 34.70 -11.79 -0.23
CA ARG A 399 34.92 -10.54 0.52
C ARG A 399 34.02 -10.44 1.75
N ALA A 400 32.73 -10.76 1.59
CA ALA A 400 31.77 -10.74 2.68
C ALA A 400 31.82 -12.01 3.55
N ARG A 401 32.49 -13.07 3.08
CA ARG A 401 32.52 -14.39 3.73
C ARG A 401 31.10 -14.93 3.98
N THR A 402 30.20 -14.71 3.04
CA THR A 402 28.81 -15.19 3.14
C THR A 402 28.69 -16.60 2.57
N LYS A 403 27.81 -17.43 3.16
CA LYS A 403 27.52 -18.76 2.59
C LYS A 403 26.66 -18.66 1.33
N ASN A 404 25.63 -17.82 1.38
CA ASN A 404 24.68 -17.63 0.29
C ASN A 404 24.64 -16.15 -0.12
N LEU A 405 24.63 -15.90 -1.42
CA LEU A 405 24.50 -14.58 -2.01
C LEU A 405 23.43 -14.65 -3.10
N VAL A 406 22.35 -13.90 -2.93
CA VAL A 406 21.31 -13.77 -3.95
C VAL A 406 21.34 -12.36 -4.50
N ILE A 407 21.74 -12.21 -5.77
CA ILE A 407 21.70 -10.91 -6.43
C ILE A 407 20.34 -10.73 -7.08
N THR A 408 19.59 -9.72 -6.66
CA THR A 408 18.30 -9.38 -7.26
C THR A 408 18.48 -8.54 -8.53
N LEU A 409 17.76 -8.90 -9.59
CA LEU A 409 17.88 -8.35 -10.95
C LEU A 409 16.57 -7.67 -11.40
N GLY A 410 15.70 -7.28 -10.46
CA GLY A 410 14.42 -6.67 -10.76
C GLY A 410 13.52 -7.59 -11.60
N ALA A 411 13.08 -7.11 -12.76
CA ALA A 411 12.19 -7.86 -13.66
C ALA A 411 12.84 -9.15 -14.23
N GLU A 412 14.16 -9.27 -14.16
CA GLU A 412 14.91 -10.44 -14.61
C GLU A 412 14.97 -11.59 -13.60
N GLY A 413 14.47 -11.36 -12.38
CA GLY A 413 14.46 -12.31 -11.28
C GLY A 413 15.67 -12.18 -10.36
N ALA A 414 16.33 -13.28 -10.07
CA ALA A 414 17.48 -13.34 -9.16
C ALA A 414 18.55 -14.31 -9.66
N LEU A 415 19.81 -13.95 -9.40
CA LEU A 415 20.96 -14.85 -9.52
C LEU A 415 21.33 -15.37 -8.12
N ILE A 416 21.19 -16.67 -7.92
CA ILE A 416 21.42 -17.31 -6.63
C ILE A 416 22.80 -17.94 -6.67
N ASN A 417 23.62 -17.66 -5.67
CA ASN A 417 24.97 -18.19 -5.53
C ASN A 417 25.14 -18.78 -4.13
N THR A 418 25.80 -19.93 -4.05
CA THR A 418 26.11 -20.56 -2.76
C THR A 418 27.49 -21.19 -2.78
N MET A 419 28.18 -21.05 -1.64
CA MET A 419 29.42 -21.74 -1.35
C MET A 419 29.11 -22.90 -0.40
N ALA A 420 28.93 -24.09 -0.97
CA ALA A 420 28.62 -25.32 -0.22
C ALA A 420 29.77 -26.31 -0.36
N GLU A 421 30.29 -26.81 0.76
CA GLU A 421 31.37 -27.82 0.78
C GLU A 421 32.63 -27.42 -0.02
N GLY A 422 32.90 -26.11 -0.12
CA GLY A 422 34.02 -25.55 -0.89
C GLY A 422 33.77 -25.46 -2.40
N ILE A 423 32.56 -25.77 -2.86
CA ILE A 423 32.14 -25.67 -4.25
C ILE A 423 31.23 -24.43 -4.41
N PHE A 424 31.64 -23.52 -5.28
CA PHE A 424 30.82 -22.39 -5.70
C PHE A 424 29.83 -22.86 -6.78
N THR A 425 28.53 -22.67 -6.51
CA THR A 425 27.47 -22.99 -7.46
C THR A 425 26.54 -21.80 -7.64
N SER A 426 25.97 -21.68 -8.84
CA SER A 426 25.03 -20.63 -9.18
C SER A 426 23.91 -21.12 -10.10
N ASP A 427 22.72 -20.55 -9.94
CA ASP A 427 21.60 -20.73 -10.85
C ASP A 427 20.74 -19.46 -10.89
N ARG A 428 19.98 -19.29 -11.97
CA ARG A 428 19.05 -18.18 -12.17
C ARG A 428 17.61 -18.62 -11.88
N LEU A 429 16.91 -17.78 -11.13
CA LEU A 429 15.48 -17.88 -10.92
C LEU A 429 14.78 -16.67 -11.57
N PRO A 430 13.94 -16.84 -12.60
CA PRO A 430 13.24 -15.71 -13.22
C PRO A 430 12.22 -15.08 -12.27
N ALA A 431 11.83 -13.83 -12.53
CA ALA A 431 10.79 -13.15 -11.77
C ALA A 431 9.43 -13.83 -11.98
N PHE A 432 8.65 -14.00 -10.91
CA PHE A 432 7.36 -14.70 -11.02
C PHE A 432 6.24 -13.77 -11.45
N ASN A 433 6.40 -12.44 -11.37
CA ASN A 433 5.35 -11.50 -11.77
C ASN A 433 5.75 -10.69 -13.01
N PRO A 434 5.16 -10.95 -14.19
CA PRO A 434 5.44 -10.20 -15.42
C PRO A 434 4.72 -8.84 -15.47
N SER A 435 3.80 -8.56 -14.56
CA SER A 435 2.98 -7.33 -14.57
C SER A 435 2.77 -6.81 -13.15
N PRO A 436 3.84 -6.30 -12.50
CA PRO A 436 3.76 -5.78 -11.13
C PRO A 436 2.91 -4.50 -11.06
N LYS A 437 2.08 -4.38 -10.02
CA LYS A 437 1.30 -3.16 -9.72
C LYS A 437 2.15 -2.11 -9.01
N ASP A 438 2.97 -2.54 -8.05
CA ASP A 438 3.91 -1.69 -7.31
C ASP A 438 5.16 -2.50 -6.95
N VAL A 439 6.35 -2.02 -7.28
CA VAL A 439 7.60 -2.76 -7.01
C VAL A 439 8.14 -2.50 -5.60
N SER A 440 7.48 -1.64 -4.81
CA SER A 440 7.88 -1.33 -3.44
C SER A 440 7.77 -2.56 -2.52
N GLY A 441 8.81 -2.79 -1.70
CA GLY A 441 8.84 -3.89 -0.73
C GLY A 441 9.13 -5.28 -1.31
N ALA A 442 9.39 -5.40 -2.62
CA ALA A 442 9.74 -6.68 -3.25
C ALA A 442 11.03 -7.30 -2.67
N GLY A 443 12.06 -6.46 -2.48
CA GLY A 443 13.32 -6.87 -1.87
C GLY A 443 13.14 -7.27 -0.41
N ASP A 444 12.37 -6.48 0.36
CA ASP A 444 12.09 -6.73 1.78
C ASP A 444 11.39 -8.08 1.99
N SER A 445 10.35 -8.36 1.20
CA SER A 445 9.62 -9.62 1.24
C SER A 445 10.45 -10.82 0.77
N PHE A 446 11.26 -10.64 -0.29
CA PHE A 446 12.21 -11.67 -0.76
C PHE A 446 13.22 -12.03 0.32
N PHE A 447 13.92 -11.02 0.85
CA PHE A 447 14.96 -11.17 1.86
C PHE A 447 14.43 -11.85 3.12
N MET A 448 13.28 -11.39 3.60
CA MET A 448 12.60 -11.93 4.78
C MET A 448 12.25 -13.41 4.58
N ALA A 449 11.52 -13.75 3.52
CA ALA A 449 11.04 -15.11 3.28
C ALA A 449 12.19 -16.10 3.03
N CYS A 450 13.21 -15.68 2.29
CA CYS A 450 14.40 -16.48 2.05
C CYS A 450 15.18 -16.73 3.35
N SER A 451 15.39 -15.69 4.17
CA SER A 451 16.10 -15.81 5.45
C SER A 451 15.36 -16.74 6.44
N MET A 452 14.04 -16.60 6.55
CA MET A 452 13.21 -17.45 7.40
C MET A 452 13.16 -18.90 6.89
N GLY A 453 13.09 -19.09 5.57
CA GLY A 453 13.15 -20.42 4.95
C GLY A 453 14.44 -21.16 5.27
N LEU A 454 15.59 -20.50 5.10
CA LEU A 454 16.90 -21.05 5.48
C LEU A 454 16.94 -21.43 6.96
N ARG A 455 16.42 -20.56 7.85
CA ARG A 455 16.39 -20.86 9.29
C ARG A 455 15.51 -22.06 9.64
N ALA A 456 14.42 -22.27 8.90
CA ALA A 456 13.51 -23.39 9.04
C ALA A 456 14.03 -24.70 8.40
N GLY A 457 15.25 -24.69 7.85
CA GLY A 457 15.96 -25.86 7.34
C GLY A 457 15.83 -26.08 5.83
N ALA A 458 15.34 -25.09 5.08
CA ALA A 458 15.40 -25.13 3.62
C ALA A 458 16.85 -24.97 3.13
N ASP A 459 17.16 -25.56 1.98
CA ASP A 459 18.33 -25.16 1.21
C ASP A 459 18.13 -23.78 0.54
N ILE A 460 19.18 -23.24 -0.07
CA ILE A 460 19.12 -21.92 -0.71
C ILE A 460 18.19 -21.88 -1.91
N TRP A 461 17.97 -23.00 -2.60
CA TRP A 461 17.15 -23.09 -3.80
C TRP A 461 15.67 -23.02 -3.44
N GLN A 462 15.25 -23.82 -2.46
CA GLN A 462 13.92 -23.76 -1.85
C GLN A 462 13.65 -22.40 -1.22
N ALA A 463 14.61 -21.86 -0.46
CA ALA A 463 14.47 -20.57 0.21
C ALA A 463 14.34 -19.41 -0.79
N SER A 464 15.12 -19.41 -1.87
CA SER A 464 15.03 -18.40 -2.93
C SER A 464 13.72 -18.51 -3.72
N TYR A 465 13.20 -19.73 -3.92
CA TYR A 465 11.90 -19.92 -4.55
C TYR A 465 10.77 -19.34 -3.69
N LEU A 466 10.79 -19.61 -2.37
CA LEU A 466 9.86 -19.00 -1.43
C LEU A 466 10.00 -17.47 -1.39
N GLY A 467 11.23 -16.96 -1.41
CA GLY A 467 11.53 -15.53 -1.52
C GLY A 467 10.90 -14.89 -2.76
N SER A 468 11.08 -15.51 -3.92
CA SER A 468 10.49 -15.03 -5.19
C SER A 468 8.97 -15.06 -5.18
N LEU A 469 8.37 -16.06 -4.53
CA LEU A 469 6.93 -16.15 -4.35
C LEU A 469 6.39 -15.00 -3.48
N ALA A 470 7.05 -14.74 -2.35
CA ALA A 470 6.72 -13.62 -1.47
C ALA A 470 6.86 -12.27 -2.18
N ALA A 471 7.96 -12.07 -2.92
CA ALA A 471 8.16 -10.87 -3.72
C ALA A 471 7.06 -10.69 -4.79
N ALA A 472 6.66 -11.77 -5.46
CA ALA A 472 5.63 -11.73 -6.49
C ALA A 472 4.25 -11.33 -5.95
N LEU A 473 3.88 -11.83 -4.76
CA LEU A 473 2.66 -11.44 -4.06
C LEU A 473 2.71 -9.99 -3.58
N GLN A 474 3.87 -9.55 -3.09
CA GLN A 474 4.09 -8.18 -2.64
C GLN A 474 3.99 -7.19 -3.80
N VAL A 475 4.53 -7.51 -4.98
CA VAL A 475 4.40 -6.61 -6.14
C VAL A 475 3.05 -6.61 -6.83
N SER A 476 2.16 -7.54 -6.46
CA SER A 476 0.79 -7.64 -6.99
C SER A 476 -0.19 -6.67 -6.32
N ARG A 477 0.23 -5.97 -5.26
CA ARG A 477 -0.59 -5.04 -4.46
C ARG A 477 0.09 -3.67 -4.38
N VAL A 478 -0.64 -2.66 -3.92
CA VAL A 478 -0.10 -1.31 -3.73
C VAL A 478 0.34 -1.12 -2.28
N GLY A 479 1.55 -0.59 -2.08
CA GLY A 479 2.13 -0.36 -0.76
C GLY A 479 2.65 -1.64 -0.09
N ASN A 480 3.22 -1.50 1.11
CA ASN A 480 3.83 -2.60 1.85
C ASN A 480 2.81 -3.16 2.86
N LEU A 481 2.00 -4.11 2.42
CA LEU A 481 1.05 -4.81 3.29
C LEU A 481 1.69 -6.11 3.78
N PRO A 482 1.59 -6.44 5.08
CA PRO A 482 2.16 -7.68 5.60
C PRO A 482 1.61 -8.90 4.85
N LEU A 483 2.51 -9.79 4.48
CA LEU A 483 2.16 -11.05 3.82
C LEU A 483 1.73 -12.04 4.88
N THR A 484 0.75 -12.88 4.56
CA THR A 484 0.27 -13.92 5.45
C THR A 484 0.66 -15.31 4.96
N THR A 485 0.81 -16.25 5.88
CA THR A 485 1.02 -17.66 5.55
C THR A 485 -0.10 -18.21 4.67
N ALA A 486 -1.33 -17.78 4.89
CA ALA A 486 -2.49 -18.21 4.12
C ALA A 486 -2.39 -17.78 2.64
N GLU A 487 -1.94 -16.56 2.37
CA GLU A 487 -1.73 -16.08 1.00
C GLU A 487 -0.66 -16.88 0.26
N LEU A 488 0.46 -17.18 0.92
CA LEU A 488 1.52 -18.00 0.31
C LEU A 488 1.06 -19.44 0.09
N VAL A 489 0.31 -20.04 1.01
CA VAL A 489 -0.26 -21.39 0.83
C VAL A 489 -1.24 -21.41 -0.33
N ARG A 490 -2.14 -20.42 -0.42
CA ARG A 490 -3.08 -20.29 -1.54
C ARG A 490 -2.33 -20.18 -2.87
N GLU A 491 -1.30 -19.34 -2.93
CA GLU A 491 -0.51 -19.17 -4.14
C GLU A 491 0.31 -20.44 -4.48
N ILE A 492 0.75 -21.24 -3.50
CA ILE A 492 1.36 -22.55 -3.78
C ILE A 492 0.36 -23.52 -4.42
N ASP A 493 -0.89 -23.52 -3.94
CA ASP A 493 -1.94 -24.42 -4.42
C ASP A 493 -2.53 -24.00 -5.77
N GLU A 494 -2.51 -22.70 -6.10
CA GLU A 494 -2.96 -22.19 -7.39
C GLU A 494 -2.05 -22.69 -8.53
N THR A 495 -2.59 -23.51 -9.42
CA THR A 495 -1.93 -23.83 -10.70
C THR A 495 -2.04 -22.60 -11.60
N GLY A 496 -0.99 -21.78 -11.65
CA GLY A 496 -0.94 -20.63 -12.58
C GLY A 496 -1.14 -21.09 -14.02
N PHE A 497 -1.71 -20.24 -14.87
CA PHE A 497 -1.83 -20.49 -16.31
C PHE A 497 -0.44 -20.77 -16.91
N SER A 498 -0.17 -22.04 -17.24
CA SER A 498 0.95 -22.43 -18.08
C SER A 498 0.65 -21.97 -19.51
N GLN A 499 1.41 -21.01 -20.04
CA GLN A 499 1.56 -20.90 -21.49
C GLN A 499 2.83 -21.65 -21.86
N GLU A 500 2.66 -22.63 -22.75
CA GLU A 500 3.72 -23.30 -23.51
C GLU A 500 4.67 -22.29 -24.18
#